data_AF-A0A7S0K6X7-F1
#
_entry.id   AF-A0A7S0K6X7-F1
#
_cell.length_a   1.000
_cell.length_b   1.000
_cell.length_c   1.000
_cell.angle_alpha   90.00
_cell.angle_beta   90.00
_cell.angle_gamma   90.00
#
_symmetry.space_group_name_H-M   'P 1'
#
loop_
_entity.id
_entity.type
_entity.pdbx_description
1 polymer ?
#
loop_
_entity_poly.entity_id
_entity_poly.type
_entity_poly.pdbx_seq_one_letter_code
_entity_poly.pdbx_strand_id
1 'polypeptide(L)'
;IKQRGGACNASTGAEHTTYRLQIPGPHLPEALDRMGDAIRAPLLRPDAAGREVRAVDSEFRRNYQNDGRRLFQAKRALARPGSPWRRFGTGNATSLTGPGGDEAWAVARLREFWDKHYRGPLMTVAVVSSDPLQRTCDLIETAFGPVRPASGVASSVGSSGRGGEGVGAASPSGEPASSTEAAAAVDRGEATAAASAAASAAPAPTAAAAAAADELAAAV
;
A
#
# COMPACT_ATOMS: atom_id res chain seq x y z
N ILE A 1 -4.29 -12.45 -14.77
CA ILE A 1 -5.42 -12.37 -13.80
C ILE A 1 -6.77 -12.28 -14.51
N LYS A 2 -7.16 -11.14 -15.11
CA LYS A 2 -8.48 -10.98 -15.77
C LYS A 2 -8.77 -12.03 -16.85
N GLN A 3 -7.79 -12.34 -17.70
CA GLN A 3 -7.91 -13.36 -18.76
C GLN A 3 -8.13 -14.79 -18.23
N ARG A 4 -7.90 -15.03 -16.94
CA ARG A 4 -8.09 -16.32 -16.26
C ARG A 4 -9.30 -16.29 -15.32
N GLY A 5 -10.23 -15.33 -15.50
CA GLY A 5 -11.42 -15.20 -14.64
C GLY A 5 -11.13 -14.68 -13.23
N GLY A 6 -9.94 -14.11 -13.00
CA GLY A 6 -9.55 -13.55 -11.70
C GLY A 6 -9.79 -12.04 -11.59
N ALA A 7 -9.70 -11.54 -10.36
CA ALA A 7 -9.78 -10.12 -10.04
C ALA A 7 -8.67 -9.74 -9.05
N CYS A 8 -8.17 -8.50 -9.15
CA CYS A 8 -7.18 -7.95 -8.22
C CYS A 8 -7.55 -6.52 -7.85
N ASN A 9 -7.19 -6.12 -6.64
CA ASN A 9 -7.32 -4.74 -6.18
C ASN A 9 -6.25 -4.42 -5.12
N ALA A 10 -6.04 -3.14 -4.85
CA ALA A 10 -5.20 -2.65 -3.78
C ALA A 10 -5.89 -1.50 -3.04
N SER A 11 -5.55 -1.33 -1.77
CA SER A 11 -6.02 -0.18 -0.98
C SER A 11 -4.95 0.26 0.00
N THR A 12 -4.80 1.57 0.14
CA THR A 12 -3.84 2.20 1.05
C THR A 12 -4.60 2.91 2.17
N GLY A 13 -4.38 2.46 3.40
CA GLY A 13 -4.85 3.10 4.62
C GLY A 13 -3.79 4.05 5.19
N ALA A 14 -3.95 4.43 6.46
CA ALA A 14 -2.99 5.29 7.15
C ALA A 14 -1.65 4.58 7.41
N GLU A 15 -1.70 3.27 7.72
CA GLU A 15 -0.55 2.48 8.17
C GLU A 15 -0.30 1.23 7.33
N HIS A 16 -1.26 0.82 6.51
CA HIS A 16 -1.24 -0.45 5.80
C HIS A 16 -1.52 -0.24 4.31
N THR A 17 -0.81 -0.97 3.46
CA THR A 17 -1.16 -1.17 2.05
C THR A 17 -1.56 -2.63 1.87
N THR A 18 -2.79 -2.87 1.40
CA THR A 18 -3.33 -4.22 1.25
C THR A 18 -3.54 -4.52 -0.24
N TYR A 19 -2.86 -5.55 -0.72
CA TYR A 19 -3.04 -6.12 -2.05
C TYR A 19 -3.92 -7.36 -1.95
N ARG A 20 -4.95 -7.45 -2.80
CA ARG A 20 -5.87 -8.59 -2.85
C ARG A 20 -5.94 -9.13 -4.25
N LEU A 21 -5.93 -10.46 -4.34
CA LEU A 21 -6.00 -11.20 -5.60
C LEU A 21 -6.89 -12.42 -5.42
N GLN A 22 -7.79 -12.64 -6.37
CA GLN A 22 -8.60 -13.85 -6.50
C GLN A 22 -8.42 -14.43 -7.89
N ILE A 23 -8.25 -15.75 -7.98
CA ILE A 23 -8.09 -16.46 -9.24
C ILE A 23 -8.54 -17.93 -9.07
N PRO A 24 -9.02 -18.60 -10.15
CA PRO A 24 -9.25 -20.04 -10.11
C PRO A 24 -7.99 -20.83 -9.70
N GLY A 25 -8.19 -21.86 -8.88
CA GLY A 25 -7.13 -22.65 -8.23
C GLY A 25 -5.98 -23.11 -9.14
N PRO A 26 -6.23 -23.63 -10.35
CA PRO A 26 -5.17 -24.08 -11.26
C PRO A 26 -4.16 -22.99 -11.64
N HIS A 27 -4.52 -21.71 -11.52
CA HIS A 27 -3.67 -20.57 -11.84
C HIS A 27 -3.06 -19.89 -10.60
N LEU A 28 -3.34 -20.39 -9.39
CA LEU A 28 -2.81 -19.84 -8.15
C LEU A 28 -1.27 -19.78 -8.12
N PRO A 29 -0.50 -20.81 -8.55
CA PRO A 29 0.96 -20.74 -8.52
C PRO A 29 1.52 -19.56 -9.32
N GLU A 30 1.06 -19.41 -10.56
CA GLU A 30 1.49 -18.34 -11.46
C GLU A 30 1.03 -16.95 -10.98
N ALA A 31 -0.10 -16.89 -10.27
CA ALA A 31 -0.61 -15.67 -9.66
C ALA A 31 0.24 -15.22 -8.47
N LEU A 32 0.62 -16.16 -7.59
CA LEU A 32 1.47 -15.89 -6.44
C LEU A 32 2.87 -15.46 -6.89
N ASP A 33 3.47 -16.15 -7.86
CA ASP A 33 4.80 -15.82 -8.38
C ASP A 33 4.86 -14.37 -8.91
N ARG A 34 3.90 -13.98 -9.75
CA ARG A 34 3.80 -12.59 -10.26
C ARG A 34 3.57 -11.56 -9.16
N MET A 35 2.79 -11.90 -8.14
CA MET A 35 2.56 -11.02 -6.99
C MET A 35 3.86 -10.87 -6.17
N GLY A 36 4.56 -11.96 -5.92
CA GLY A 36 5.88 -11.97 -5.28
C GLY A 36 6.87 -11.10 -6.05
N ASP A 37 6.93 -11.24 -7.38
CA ASP A 37 7.76 -10.42 -8.27
C ASP A 37 7.47 -8.92 -8.15
N ALA A 38 6.19 -8.54 -8.22
CA ALA A 38 5.77 -7.15 -8.13
C ALA A 38 6.17 -6.51 -6.78
N ILE A 39 6.19 -7.31 -5.71
CA ILE A 39 6.57 -6.87 -4.36
C ILE A 39 8.10 -6.84 -4.19
N ARG A 40 8.82 -7.87 -4.64
CA ARG A 40 10.27 -8.04 -4.40
C ARG A 40 11.17 -7.26 -5.37
N ALA A 41 10.68 -6.94 -6.56
CA ALA A 41 11.47 -6.31 -7.61
C ALA A 41 10.61 -5.47 -8.57
N PRO A 42 9.92 -4.41 -8.09
CA PRO A 42 9.14 -3.56 -8.96
C PRO A 42 10.05 -2.82 -9.95
N LEU A 43 9.67 -2.81 -11.24
CA LEU A 43 10.47 -2.17 -12.28
C LEU A 43 10.53 -0.64 -12.13
N LEU A 44 9.44 -0.02 -11.66
CA LEU A 44 9.30 1.43 -11.46
C LEU A 44 9.80 2.24 -12.66
N ARG A 45 9.17 2.02 -13.81
CA ARG A 45 9.50 2.71 -15.07
C ARG A 45 8.95 4.14 -15.06
N PRO A 46 9.70 5.16 -15.51
CA PRO A 46 9.23 6.55 -15.56
C PRO A 46 7.90 6.71 -16.30
N ASP A 47 7.78 6.11 -17.48
CA ASP A 47 6.56 6.19 -18.30
C ASP A 47 5.32 5.62 -17.60
N ALA A 48 5.51 4.56 -16.81
CA ALA A 48 4.44 3.96 -16.02
C ALA A 48 4.08 4.84 -14.81
N ALA A 49 5.08 5.40 -14.13
CA ALA A 49 4.88 6.30 -13.01
C ALA A 49 4.11 7.56 -13.44
N GLY A 50 4.45 8.17 -14.58
CA GLY A 50 3.73 9.34 -15.11
C GLY A 50 2.29 9.05 -15.52
N ARG A 51 1.99 7.86 -16.03
CA ARG A 51 0.60 7.42 -16.25
C ARG A 51 -0.14 7.24 -14.93
N GLU A 52 0.50 6.65 -13.93
CA GLU A 52 -0.11 6.40 -12.63
C GLU A 52 -0.39 7.69 -11.86
N VAL A 53 0.53 8.67 -11.90
CA VAL A 53 0.30 10.00 -11.32
C VAL A 53 -0.94 10.65 -11.92
N ARG A 54 -1.13 10.57 -13.24
CA ARG A 54 -2.33 11.10 -13.90
C ARG A 54 -3.60 10.35 -13.48
N ALA A 55 -3.51 9.05 -13.24
CA ALA A 55 -4.63 8.25 -12.73
C ALA A 55 -5.02 8.69 -11.31
N VAL A 56 -4.04 8.84 -10.41
CA VAL A 56 -4.26 9.32 -9.03
C VAL A 56 -4.83 10.74 -9.01
N ASP A 57 -4.29 11.62 -9.86
CA ASP A 57 -4.79 12.99 -9.99
C ASP A 57 -6.25 13.03 -10.49
N SER A 58 -6.60 12.14 -11.42
CA SER A 58 -7.98 11.99 -11.89
C SER A 58 -8.91 11.48 -10.79
N GLU A 59 -8.46 10.53 -9.96
CA GLU A 59 -9.20 10.08 -8.79
C GLU A 59 -9.39 11.21 -7.77
N PHE A 60 -8.34 11.96 -7.48
CA PHE A 60 -8.40 13.12 -6.60
C PHE A 60 -9.43 14.14 -7.08
N ARG A 61 -9.39 14.51 -8.37
CA ARG A 61 -10.35 15.45 -8.98
C ARG A 61 -11.79 14.93 -8.90
N ARG A 62 -12.01 13.65 -9.19
CA ARG A 62 -13.33 13.02 -9.05
C ARG A 62 -13.85 13.11 -7.61
N ASN A 63 -12.97 12.93 -6.64
CA ASN A 63 -13.31 12.94 -5.21
C ASN A 63 -13.33 14.34 -4.59
N TYR A 64 -12.94 15.38 -5.33
CA TYR A 64 -12.73 16.72 -4.79
C TYR A 64 -14.01 17.33 -4.19
N GLN A 65 -15.15 17.09 -4.85
CA GLN A 65 -16.47 17.56 -4.42
C GLN A 65 -17.20 16.56 -3.50
N ASN A 66 -16.57 15.43 -3.15
CA ASN A 66 -17.17 14.48 -2.23
C ASN A 66 -17.08 15.00 -0.78
N ASP A 67 -18.22 15.30 -0.16
CA ASP A 67 -18.24 15.91 1.18
C ASP A 67 -17.65 15.03 2.27
N GLY A 68 -17.78 13.70 2.16
CA GLY A 68 -17.12 12.77 3.07
C GLY A 68 -15.59 12.91 3.02
N ARG A 69 -15.02 13.02 1.81
CA ARG A 69 -13.58 13.24 1.60
C ARG A 69 -13.13 14.62 2.07
N ARG A 70 -13.92 15.67 1.81
CA ARG A 70 -13.64 17.04 2.25
C ARG A 70 -13.64 17.14 3.77
N LEU A 71 -14.66 16.59 4.44
CA LEU A 71 -14.75 16.55 5.89
C LEU A 71 -13.59 15.74 6.50
N PHE A 72 -13.24 14.61 5.88
CA PHE A 72 -12.08 13.83 6.31
C PHE A 72 -10.78 14.63 6.23
N GLN A 73 -10.52 15.32 5.12
CA GLN A 73 -9.32 16.15 4.98
C GLN A 73 -9.34 17.37 5.92
N ALA A 74 -10.50 17.98 6.17
CA ALA A 74 -10.65 19.07 7.14
C ALA A 74 -10.30 18.61 8.56
N LYS A 75 -10.79 17.43 8.98
CA LYS A 75 -10.42 16.82 10.28
C LYS A 75 -8.92 16.59 10.39
N ARG A 76 -8.28 16.10 9.32
CA ARG A 76 -6.81 15.94 9.26
C ARG A 76 -6.08 17.28 9.40
N ALA A 77 -6.59 18.32 8.74
CA ALA A 77 -6.05 19.67 8.81
C ALA A 77 -6.24 20.35 10.17
N LEU A 78 -6.99 19.77 11.10
CA LEU A 78 -7.09 20.24 12.49
C LEU A 78 -6.17 19.49 13.46
N ALA A 79 -5.46 18.46 12.98
CA ALA A 79 -4.53 17.72 13.82
C ALA A 79 -3.38 18.62 14.30
N ARG A 80 -2.68 18.17 15.35
CA ARG A 80 -1.51 18.88 15.89
C ARG A 80 -0.47 19.12 14.77
N PRO A 81 0.14 20.32 14.68
CA PRO A 81 1.27 20.55 13.79
C PRO A 81 2.36 19.48 13.98
N GLY A 82 2.97 19.04 12.88
CA GLY A 82 3.97 17.95 12.89
C GLY A 82 3.40 16.53 12.96
N SER A 83 2.10 16.34 13.24
CA SER A 83 1.49 15.01 13.25
C SER A 83 1.45 14.39 11.83
N PRO A 84 1.85 13.11 11.65
CA PRO A 84 1.66 12.39 10.38
C PRO A 84 0.21 12.34 9.90
N TRP A 85 -0.75 12.42 10.83
CA TRP A 85 -2.18 12.44 10.52
C TRP A 85 -2.58 13.64 9.67
N ARG A 86 -1.84 14.76 9.76
CA ARG A 86 -2.10 16.00 9.02
C ARG A 86 -1.82 15.91 7.52
N ARG A 87 -1.06 14.91 7.07
CA ARG A 87 -0.60 14.76 5.67
C ARG A 87 -1.78 14.60 4.70
N PHE A 88 -1.59 14.99 3.45
CA PHE A 88 -2.54 14.70 2.37
C PHE A 88 -2.27 13.29 1.84
N GLY A 89 -3.17 12.34 2.13
CA GLY A 89 -2.93 10.92 1.87
C GLY A 89 -3.21 10.45 0.44
N THR A 90 -4.14 11.10 -0.27
CA THR A 90 -4.49 10.68 -1.64
C THR A 90 -3.38 11.03 -2.63
N GLY A 91 -2.77 12.21 -2.46
CA GLY A 91 -1.89 12.77 -3.46
C GLY A 91 -2.64 13.33 -4.68
N ASN A 92 -1.92 14.10 -5.49
CA ASN A 92 -2.36 14.64 -6.78
C ASN A 92 -1.12 14.87 -7.65
N ALA A 93 -1.30 15.40 -8.86
CA ALA A 93 -0.16 15.69 -9.74
C ALA A 93 0.91 16.53 -9.03
N THR A 94 0.51 17.64 -8.38
CA THR A 94 1.42 18.55 -7.68
C THR A 94 2.22 17.88 -6.55
N SER A 95 1.61 17.01 -5.76
CA SER A 95 2.29 16.39 -4.61
C SER A 95 3.11 15.15 -5.01
N LEU A 96 2.83 14.56 -6.17
CA LEU A 96 3.46 13.31 -6.61
C LEU A 96 4.52 13.52 -7.70
N THR A 97 4.51 14.66 -8.39
CA THR A 97 5.60 15.08 -9.26
C THR A 97 6.47 16.09 -8.53
N GLY A 98 7.80 15.98 -8.68
CA GLY A 98 8.72 16.98 -8.13
C GLY A 98 8.56 18.35 -8.81
N PRO A 99 9.40 19.32 -8.43
CA PRO A 99 9.45 20.62 -9.11
C PRO A 99 9.53 20.45 -10.63
N GLY A 100 8.61 21.08 -11.36
CA GLY A 100 8.59 21.03 -12.83
C GLY A 100 7.92 19.80 -13.47
N GLY A 101 7.28 18.91 -12.70
CA GLY A 101 6.55 17.77 -13.28
C GLY A 101 7.43 16.57 -13.64
N ASP A 102 8.60 16.45 -13.04
CA ASP A 102 9.59 15.42 -13.37
C ASP A 102 9.15 14.01 -12.92
N GLU A 103 8.94 13.11 -13.88
CA GLU A 103 8.61 11.70 -13.65
C GLU A 103 9.78 10.93 -13.00
N ALA A 104 11.03 11.33 -13.26
CA ALA A 104 12.21 10.70 -12.67
C ALA A 104 12.26 10.95 -11.15
N TRP A 105 11.85 12.14 -10.72
CA TRP A 105 11.69 12.46 -9.30
C TRP A 105 10.70 11.51 -8.61
N ALA A 106 9.53 11.27 -9.23
CA ALA A 106 8.52 10.36 -8.69
C ALA A 106 9.05 8.93 -8.57
N VAL A 107 9.76 8.44 -9.59
CA VAL A 107 10.41 7.12 -9.57
C VAL A 107 11.46 7.02 -8.46
N ALA A 108 12.28 8.06 -8.25
CA ALA A 108 13.26 8.08 -7.19
C ALA A 108 12.61 7.98 -5.80
N ARG A 109 11.52 8.74 -5.57
CA ARG A 109 10.75 8.69 -4.32
C ARG A 109 10.06 7.34 -4.12
N LEU A 110 9.50 6.74 -5.17
CA LEU A 110 8.91 5.40 -5.12
C LEU A 110 9.96 4.34 -4.77
N ARG A 111 11.17 4.43 -5.35
CA ARG A 111 12.28 3.52 -5.03
C ARG A 111 12.71 3.65 -3.58
N GLU A 112 12.84 4.87 -3.07
CA GLU A 112 13.19 5.14 -1.68
C GLU A 112 12.13 4.59 -0.71
N PHE A 113 10.86 4.85 -1.00
CA PHE A 113 9.75 4.33 -0.18
C PHE A 113 9.70 2.81 -0.19
N TRP A 114 9.84 2.20 -1.37
CA TRP A 114 9.87 0.76 -1.52
C TRP A 114 11.05 0.14 -0.77
N ASP A 115 12.25 0.69 -0.94
CA ASP A 115 13.45 0.19 -0.25
C ASP A 115 13.31 0.28 1.27
N LYS A 116 12.64 1.32 1.79
CA LYS A 116 12.46 1.50 3.22
C LYS A 116 11.36 0.61 3.82
N HIS A 117 10.23 0.45 3.12
CA HIS A 117 9.01 -0.10 3.71
C HIS A 117 8.59 -1.47 3.19
N TYR A 118 9.00 -1.88 1.99
CA TYR A 118 8.64 -3.19 1.43
C TYR A 118 9.65 -4.24 1.87
N ARG A 119 9.60 -4.60 3.15
CA ARG A 119 10.46 -5.60 3.81
C ARG A 119 9.65 -6.75 4.37
N GLY A 120 10.20 -7.97 4.32
CA GLY A 120 9.54 -9.20 4.77
C GLY A 120 8.98 -9.13 6.20
N PRO A 121 9.73 -8.63 7.20
CA PRO A 121 9.24 -8.52 8.58
C PRO A 121 8.06 -7.54 8.78
N LEU A 122 7.77 -6.68 7.80
CA LEU A 122 6.65 -5.74 7.82
C LEU A 122 5.46 -6.25 6.98
N MET A 123 5.54 -7.47 6.47
CA MET A 123 4.52 -8.05 5.59
C MET A 123 3.83 -9.24 6.23
N THR A 124 2.53 -9.33 5.99
CA THR A 124 1.72 -10.51 6.30
C THR A 124 1.08 -10.99 5.01
N VAL A 125 1.22 -12.28 4.73
CA VAL A 125 0.60 -12.94 3.57
C VAL A 125 -0.44 -13.93 4.07
N ALA A 126 -1.64 -13.87 3.50
CA ALA A 126 -2.71 -14.83 3.75
C ALA A 126 -3.20 -15.40 2.41
N VAL A 127 -3.25 -16.73 2.31
CA VAL A 127 -3.72 -17.43 1.11
C VAL A 127 -4.82 -18.41 1.53
N VAL A 128 -5.91 -18.40 0.77
CA VAL A 128 -6.99 -19.38 0.88
C VAL A 128 -6.99 -20.19 -0.41
N SER A 129 -6.84 -21.50 -0.28
CA SER A 129 -6.76 -22.43 -1.40
C SER A 129 -7.44 -23.76 -1.05
N SER A 130 -7.89 -24.49 -2.08
CA SER A 130 -8.32 -25.89 -1.95
C SER A 130 -7.14 -26.88 -2.03
N ASP A 131 -5.94 -26.40 -2.33
CA ASP A 131 -4.72 -27.22 -2.36
C ASP A 131 -4.34 -27.70 -0.94
N PRO A 132 -3.65 -28.85 -0.79
CA PRO A 132 -3.10 -29.27 0.49
C PRO A 132 -2.26 -28.17 1.16
N LEU A 133 -2.31 -28.13 2.49
CA LEU A 133 -1.62 -27.09 3.29
C LEU A 133 -0.14 -26.97 2.90
N GLN A 134 0.59 -28.09 2.88
CA GLN A 134 2.01 -28.10 2.57
C GLN A 134 2.31 -27.47 1.21
N ARG A 135 1.56 -27.87 0.18
CA ARG A 135 1.70 -27.31 -1.18
C ARG A 135 1.46 -25.80 -1.18
N THR A 136 0.46 -25.33 -0.42
CA THR A 136 0.17 -23.90 -0.32
C THR A 136 1.32 -23.15 0.38
N CYS A 137 1.89 -23.72 1.44
CA CYS A 137 3.08 -23.17 2.11
C CYS A 137 4.27 -23.08 1.16
N ASP A 138 4.58 -24.15 0.42
CA ASP A 138 5.70 -24.19 -0.52
C ASP A 138 5.55 -23.11 -1.63
N LEU A 139 4.33 -22.89 -2.12
CA LEU A 139 4.03 -21.83 -3.09
C LEU A 139 4.26 -20.43 -2.51
N ILE A 140 3.85 -20.21 -1.26
CA ILE A 140 4.05 -18.92 -0.56
C ILE A 140 5.54 -18.67 -0.34
N GLU A 141 6.28 -19.68 0.13
CA GLU A 141 7.73 -19.57 0.36
C GLU A 141 8.48 -19.30 -0.94
N THR A 142 8.10 -19.96 -2.03
CA THR A 142 8.69 -19.71 -3.36
C THR A 142 8.44 -18.28 -3.83
N ALA A 143 7.21 -17.78 -3.69
CA ALA A 143 6.84 -16.45 -4.18
C ALA A 143 7.40 -15.31 -3.31
N PHE A 144 7.31 -15.43 -1.98
CA PHE A 144 7.57 -14.34 -1.04
C PHE A 144 8.82 -14.54 -0.17
N GLY A 145 9.38 -15.74 -0.10
CA GLY A 145 10.65 -15.99 0.60
C GLY A 145 11.81 -15.11 0.13
N PRO A 146 11.93 -14.79 -1.17
CA PRO A 146 12.95 -13.87 -1.67
C PRO A 146 12.73 -12.38 -1.34
N VAL A 147 11.66 -12.01 -0.61
CA VAL A 147 11.44 -10.63 -0.19
C VAL A 147 12.53 -10.19 0.79
N ARG A 148 12.97 -8.93 0.66
CA ARG A 148 14.10 -8.39 1.40
C ARG A 148 13.91 -8.53 2.93
N PRO A 149 14.95 -8.94 3.67
CA PRO A 149 14.90 -9.02 5.12
C PRO A 149 14.91 -7.63 5.79
N ALA A 150 14.83 -7.60 7.12
CA ALA A 150 14.93 -6.37 7.92
C ALA A 150 16.14 -5.53 7.50
N SER A 151 15.99 -4.20 7.52
CA SER A 151 17.13 -3.29 7.36
C SER A 151 18.05 -3.43 8.58
N GLY A 152 19.28 -3.94 8.39
CA GLY A 152 20.33 -3.84 9.41
C GLY A 152 20.81 -5.14 10.06
N VAL A 153 20.44 -6.32 9.58
CA VAL A 153 21.13 -7.56 9.99
C VAL A 153 21.83 -8.15 8.78
N ALA A 154 23.12 -7.84 8.64
CA ALA A 154 24.01 -8.68 7.86
C ALA A 154 23.89 -10.09 8.43
N SER A 155 23.52 -11.06 7.60
CA SER A 155 23.39 -12.45 8.02
C SER A 155 24.78 -12.99 8.35
N SER A 156 25.22 -12.80 9.59
CA SER A 156 26.37 -13.52 10.14
C SER A 156 25.89 -14.91 10.55
N VAL A 157 25.68 -15.78 9.56
CA VAL A 157 25.57 -17.21 9.84
C VAL A 157 26.97 -17.73 10.15
N GLY A 158 27.39 -17.53 11.40
CA GLY A 158 28.48 -18.27 12.01
C GLY A 158 27.91 -19.61 12.45
N SER A 159 28.41 -20.71 11.86
CA SER A 159 28.05 -22.04 12.30
C SER A 159 28.66 -22.31 13.68
N SER A 160 27.84 -22.55 14.68
CA SER A 160 28.23 -23.33 15.85
C SER A 160 27.05 -24.18 16.31
N GLY A 161 27.18 -25.48 16.09
CA GLY A 161 26.20 -26.48 16.52
C GLY A 161 26.37 -26.91 17.97
N ARG A 162 25.46 -27.84 18.34
CA ARG A 162 25.23 -28.50 19.64
C ARG A 162 24.39 -27.66 20.61
N GLY A 163 23.28 -28.13 21.16
CA GLY A 163 22.68 -29.46 21.29
C GLY A 163 21.98 -29.53 22.65
N GLY A 164 20.90 -30.32 22.78
CA GLY A 164 20.41 -30.78 24.09
C GLY A 164 19.00 -30.35 24.49
N GLU A 165 18.18 -31.37 24.72
CA GLU A 165 16.79 -31.44 25.16
C GLU A 165 16.44 -30.72 26.49
N GLY A 166 15.14 -30.51 26.74
CA GLY A 166 14.63 -30.33 28.11
C GLY A 166 13.23 -29.73 28.24
N VAL A 167 12.26 -30.59 28.56
CA VAL A 167 10.83 -30.33 28.83
C VAL A 167 10.61 -29.54 30.13
N GLY A 168 9.56 -28.69 30.21
CA GLY A 168 9.10 -28.14 31.48
C GLY A 168 7.88 -27.22 31.39
N ALA A 169 6.70 -27.76 31.71
CA ALA A 169 5.44 -27.03 31.86
C ALA A 169 5.41 -26.20 33.16
N ALA A 170 4.80 -25.01 33.12
CA ALA A 170 4.06 -24.41 34.25
C ALA A 170 3.31 -23.14 33.82
N SER A 171 1.98 -23.17 33.87
CA SER A 171 1.13 -21.99 34.13
C SER A 171 1.20 -21.67 35.63
N PRO A 172 0.91 -20.43 36.09
CA PRO A 172 -0.48 -20.14 36.46
C PRO A 172 -0.95 -18.67 36.28
N SER A 173 -2.26 -18.56 36.06
CA SER A 173 -3.24 -17.54 36.49
C SER A 173 -2.79 -16.12 36.87
N GLY A 174 -3.41 -15.12 36.21
CA GLY A 174 -3.51 -13.75 36.70
C GLY A 174 -4.38 -12.87 35.79
N GLU A 175 -5.67 -12.77 36.10
CA GLU A 175 -6.59 -11.69 35.69
C GLU A 175 -7.04 -10.93 36.96
N PRO A 176 -7.69 -9.75 36.90
CA PRO A 176 -8.10 -8.96 35.73
C PRO A 176 -7.72 -7.47 35.83
N ALA A 177 -7.75 -6.74 34.71
CA ALA A 177 -7.88 -5.28 34.74
C ALA A 177 -8.78 -4.79 33.62
N SER A 178 -9.93 -4.24 34.03
CA SER A 178 -10.94 -3.65 33.18
C SER A 178 -10.43 -2.37 32.50
N SER A 179 -10.70 -2.20 31.20
CA SER A 179 -10.84 -0.87 30.61
C SER A 179 -11.64 -0.92 29.31
N THR A 180 -12.87 -0.41 29.43
CA THR A 180 -13.60 0.44 28.49
C THR A 180 -13.53 0.11 27.00
N GLU A 181 -14.61 -0.50 26.50
CA GLU A 181 -14.97 -0.58 25.09
C GLU A 181 -15.11 0.82 24.46
N ALA A 182 -14.36 1.08 23.40
CA ALA A 182 -14.66 2.11 22.42
C ALA A 182 -15.08 1.41 21.13
N ALA A 183 -16.39 1.37 20.90
CA ALA A 183 -17.04 0.78 19.74
C ALA A 183 -16.50 1.39 18.43
N ALA A 184 -15.78 0.59 17.64
CA ALA A 184 -15.53 0.89 16.24
C ALA A 184 -16.77 0.45 15.44
N ALA A 185 -17.59 1.43 15.07
CA ALA A 185 -18.74 1.23 14.20
C ALA A 185 -18.29 0.62 12.86
N VAL A 186 -18.77 -0.59 12.59
CA VAL A 186 -18.68 -1.24 11.29
C VAL A 186 -19.66 -0.54 10.35
N ASP A 187 -19.14 0.39 9.54
CA ASP A 187 -19.89 0.91 8.40
C ASP A 187 -19.78 -0.09 7.24
N ARG A 188 -20.84 -0.87 7.05
CA ARG A 188 -21.07 -1.67 5.84
C ARG A 188 -21.66 -0.73 4.78
N GLY A 189 -20.89 -0.35 3.78
CA GLY A 189 -21.42 0.52 2.74
C GLY A 189 -20.49 0.76 1.56
N GLU A 190 -20.63 -0.11 0.57
CA GLU A 190 -20.43 0.13 -0.86
C GLU A 190 -19.02 0.38 -1.44
N ALA A 191 -18.79 -0.42 -2.47
CA ALA A 191 -17.66 -0.41 -3.37
C ALA A 191 -17.70 0.79 -4.32
N THR A 192 -16.53 1.25 -4.77
CA THR A 192 -16.11 1.25 -6.19
C THR A 192 -14.92 2.18 -6.39
N ALA A 193 -13.85 1.65 -7.00
CA ALA A 193 -13.02 2.37 -7.97
C ALA A 193 -12.09 1.36 -8.65
N ALA A 194 -12.57 0.81 -9.77
CA ALA A 194 -11.73 0.15 -10.75
C ALA A 194 -11.05 1.23 -11.60
N ALA A 195 -9.71 1.21 -11.68
CA ALA A 195 -9.00 1.92 -12.74
C ALA A 195 -9.05 1.05 -14.02
N SER A 196 -9.90 1.44 -14.96
CA SER A 196 -9.89 0.97 -16.35
C SER A 196 -10.06 2.20 -17.24
N ALA A 197 -9.04 2.47 -18.06
CA ALA A 197 -8.96 3.63 -18.93
C ALA A 197 -9.96 3.56 -20.09
N ALA A 198 -10.68 4.66 -20.34
CA ALA A 198 -11.21 5.03 -21.66
C ALA A 198 -11.32 6.56 -21.71
N ALA A 199 -10.77 7.15 -22.77
CA ALA A 199 -10.59 8.59 -22.98
C ALA A 199 -11.85 9.25 -23.56
N SER A 200 -12.14 10.51 -23.17
CA SER A 200 -12.84 11.50 -23.99
C SER A 200 -12.62 12.91 -23.41
N ALA A 201 -12.46 13.90 -24.29
CA ALA A 201 -11.84 15.21 -24.05
C ALA A 201 -12.84 16.37 -23.92
N ALA A 202 -12.52 17.38 -23.09
CA ALA A 202 -12.81 18.84 -23.23
C ALA A 202 -12.59 19.59 -21.87
N PRO A 203 -12.64 20.94 -21.80
CA PRO A 203 -11.73 21.96 -22.36
C PRO A 203 -10.98 22.77 -21.25
N ALA A 204 -10.03 23.63 -21.65
CA ALA A 204 -9.10 24.35 -20.75
C ALA A 204 -9.76 25.41 -19.83
N PRO A 205 -9.28 25.62 -18.59
CA PRO A 205 -9.81 26.64 -17.68
C PRO A 205 -9.18 28.03 -17.89
N THR A 206 -10.00 29.05 -17.63
CA THR A 206 -9.71 30.48 -17.80
C THR A 206 -8.78 31.06 -16.73
N ALA A 207 -8.14 32.18 -17.09
CA ALA A 207 -7.04 32.88 -16.40
C ALA A 207 -7.31 33.37 -14.96
N ALA A 208 -8.48 33.10 -14.37
CA ALA A 208 -8.79 33.48 -12.99
C ALA A 208 -8.31 32.46 -11.94
N ALA A 209 -7.99 31.23 -12.34
CA ALA A 209 -7.50 30.18 -11.43
C ALA A 209 -5.99 30.28 -11.13
N ALA A 210 -5.25 31.14 -11.85
CA ALA A 210 -3.80 31.27 -11.71
C ALA A 210 -3.38 32.13 -10.49
N ALA A 211 -4.24 33.03 -10.01
CA ALA A 211 -3.88 34.00 -8.97
C ALA A 211 -4.00 33.48 -7.52
N ALA A 212 -4.64 32.34 -7.29
CA ALA A 212 -4.77 31.75 -5.94
C ALA A 212 -3.67 30.73 -5.60
N ALA A 213 -2.75 30.47 -6.54
CA ALA A 213 -1.68 29.49 -6.38
C ALA A 213 -0.38 30.07 -5.79
N ASP A 214 -0.18 31.39 -5.83
CA ASP A 214 1.07 32.03 -5.40
C ASP A 214 1.17 32.25 -3.88
N GLU A 215 0.06 32.25 -3.14
CA GLU A 215 0.09 32.54 -1.70
C GLU A 215 0.31 31.30 -0.80
N LEU A 216 0.28 30.09 -1.38
CA LEU A 216 0.51 28.83 -0.65
C LEU A 216 1.95 28.29 -0.79
N ALA A 217 2.80 28.94 -1.60
CA ALA A 217 4.19 28.55 -1.83
C ALA A 217 5.19 29.17 -0.82
N ALA A 218 4.74 30.07 0.07
CA ALA A 218 5.61 30.78 1.02
C ALA A 218 5.61 30.21 2.46
N ALA A 219 4.98 29.04 2.69
CA ALA A 219 4.84 28.46 4.03
C ALA A 219 5.26 26.97 4.14
N VAL A 220 6.17 26.53 3.27
CA VAL A 220 6.90 25.25 3.38
C VAL A 220 8.38 25.54 3.21
#